data_AF-A0A139JWU6-F1
#
_entry.id   AF-A0A139JWU6-F1
#
_cell.length_a   1.000
_cell.length_b   1.000
_cell.length_c   1.000
_cell.angle_alpha   90.00
_cell.angle_beta   90.00
_cell.angle_gamma   90.00
#
_symmetry.space_group_name_H-M   'P 1'
#
loop_
_entity.id
_entity.type
_entity.pdbx_description
1 polymer ?
#
loop_
_entity_poly.entity_id
_entity_poly.type
_entity_poly.pdbx_seq_one_letter_code
_entity_poly.pdbx_strand_id
1 'polypeptide(L)'
;MGTFTMRMDDEFKKEFSEACKELGCNISTVVTMLGTKMIRERRIPFEVCSDPFYSEANMAHLKRSIAQLEAGRGKVHELIETED
;
A
#
# COMPACT_ATOMS: atom_id res chain seq x y z
N MET A 1 -8.97 13.76 -28.78
CA MET A 1 -8.90 14.17 -27.36
C MET A 1 -10.15 13.66 -26.69
N GLY A 2 -10.07 12.98 -25.55
CA GLY A 2 -11.21 12.44 -24.81
C GLY A 2 -11.26 13.00 -23.40
N THR A 3 -12.45 13.03 -22.80
CA THR A 3 -12.67 13.54 -21.44
C THR A 3 -12.78 12.38 -20.46
N PHE A 4 -12.04 12.46 -19.34
CA PHE A 4 -12.15 11.54 -18.21
C PHE A 4 -12.79 12.29 -17.03
N THR A 5 -13.86 11.74 -16.46
CA THR A 5 -14.55 12.33 -15.31
C THR A 5 -14.35 11.44 -14.09
N MET A 6 -13.78 12.01 -13.04
CA MET A 6 -13.62 11.35 -11.73
C MET A 6 -14.48 12.09 -10.71
N ARG A 7 -15.28 11.34 -9.94
CA ARG A 7 -16.00 11.87 -8.79
C ARG A 7 -15.11 11.75 -7.56
N MET A 8 -15.06 12.81 -6.78
CA MET A 8 -14.30 12.96 -5.54
C MET A 8 -15.17 13.76 -4.59
N ASP A 9 -15.12 13.48 -3.29
CA ASP A 9 -15.62 14.41 -2.28
C ASP A 9 -14.66 15.62 -2.13
N ASP A 10 -15.13 16.63 -1.41
CA ASP A 10 -14.42 17.90 -1.27
C ASP A 10 -13.11 17.78 -0.49
N GLU A 11 -13.07 16.89 0.51
CA GLU A 11 -11.90 16.66 1.35
C GLU A 11 -10.80 15.95 0.56
N PHE A 12 -11.13 14.84 -0.09
CA PHE A 12 -10.23 14.10 -0.96
C PHE A 12 -9.68 14.99 -2.08
N LYS A 13 -10.53 15.79 -2.72
CA LYS A 13 -10.11 16.68 -3.79
C LYS A 13 -9.09 17.72 -3.31
N LYS A 14 -9.29 18.25 -2.10
CA LYS A 14 -8.37 19.22 -1.49
C LYS A 14 -7.02 18.57 -1.21
N GLU A 15 -7.00 17.47 -0.47
CA GLU A 15 -5.77 16.75 -0.11
C GLU A 15 -5.00 16.29 -1.36
N PHE A 16 -5.71 15.70 -2.32
CA PHE A 16 -5.09 15.24 -3.55
C PHE A 16 -4.52 16.38 -4.39
N SER A 17 -5.20 17.53 -4.44
CA SER A 17 -4.68 18.72 -5.12
C SER A 17 -3.46 19.32 -4.42
N GLU A 18 -3.40 19.29 -3.09
CA GLU A 18 -2.26 19.76 -2.30
C GLU A 18 -1.05 18.86 -2.54
N ALA A 19 -1.23 17.53 -2.45
CA ALA A 19 -0.18 16.56 -2.75
C ALA A 19 0.37 16.71 -4.19
N CYS A 20 -0.50 16.89 -5.19
CA CYS A 20 -0.04 17.12 -6.57
C CYS A 20 0.83 18.40 -6.68
N LYS A 21 0.44 19.49 -5.99
CA LYS A 21 1.18 20.75 -6.00
C LYS A 21 2.56 20.62 -5.36
N GLU A 22 2.66 19.90 -4.25
CA GLU A 22 3.95 19.60 -3.60
C GLU A 22 4.87 18.82 -4.54
N LEU A 23 4.30 17.90 -5.32
CA LEU A 23 5.01 17.13 -6.36
C LEU A 23 5.29 17.95 -7.64
N GLY A 24 4.91 19.23 -7.69
CA GLY A 24 5.16 20.11 -8.82
C GLY A 24 4.29 19.83 -10.06
N CYS A 25 3.13 19.20 -9.87
CA CYS A 25 2.24 18.83 -10.98
C CYS A 25 0.76 19.11 -10.66
N ASN A 26 -0.10 18.96 -11.66
CA ASN A 26 -1.56 19.04 -11.48
C ASN A 26 -2.18 17.64 -11.54
N ILE A 27 -3.42 17.53 -11.08
CA ILE A 27 -4.19 16.28 -11.08
C ILE A 27 -4.21 15.61 -12.46
N SER A 28 -4.41 16.39 -13.53
CA SER A 28 -4.47 15.86 -14.89
C SER A 28 -3.15 15.20 -15.31
N THR A 29 -2.02 15.80 -14.94
CA THR A 29 -0.67 15.25 -15.21
C THR A 29 -0.48 13.93 -14.46
N VAL A 30 -0.80 13.89 -13.16
CA VAL A 30 -0.65 12.67 -12.34
C VAL A 30 -1.51 11.52 -12.88
N VAL A 31 -2.79 11.78 -13.15
CA VAL A 31 -3.71 10.76 -13.69
C VAL A 31 -3.22 10.25 -15.06
N THR A 32 -2.68 11.13 -15.91
CA THR A 32 -2.12 10.75 -17.21
C THR A 32 -0.86 9.88 -17.05
N MET A 33 0.01 10.20 -16.11
CA MET A 33 1.21 9.42 -15.81
C MET A 33 0.85 8.02 -15.29
N LEU A 34 -0.09 7.93 -14.35
CA LEU A 34 -0.61 6.67 -13.83
C LEU A 34 -1.20 5.81 -14.96
N GLY A 35 -2.06 6.40 -15.80
CA GLY A 35 -2.63 5.71 -16.95
C GLY A 35 -1.57 5.21 -17.94
N THR A 36 -0.55 6.04 -18.23
CA THR A 36 0.56 5.65 -19.12
C THR A 36 1.34 4.45 -18.56
N LYS A 37 1.61 4.44 -17.25
CA LYS A 37 2.29 3.34 -16.58
C LYS A 37 1.44 2.06 -16.61
N MET A 38 0.13 2.17 -16.35
CA MET A 38 -0.82 1.05 -16.43
C MET A 38 -0.90 0.46 -17.83
N ILE A 39 -0.90 1.29 -18.88
CA ILE A 39 -0.94 0.82 -20.27
C ILE A 39 0.32 0.00 -20.60
N ARG A 40 1.48 0.45 -20.13
CA ARG A 40 2.78 -0.22 -20.39
C ARG A 40 2.90 -1.53 -19.62
N GLU A 41 2.47 -1.57 -18.37
CA GLU A 41 2.71 -2.71 -17.48
C GLU A 41 1.50 -3.63 -17.30
N ARG A 42 0.33 -3.24 -17.82
CA ARG A 42 -0.93 -3.99 -17.72
C ARG A 42 -1.31 -4.35 -16.28
N ARG A 43 -0.97 -3.48 -15.33
CA ARG A 43 -1.26 -3.60 -13.90
C ARG A 43 -1.40 -2.22 -13.25
N ILE A 44 -1.98 -2.17 -12.05
CA ILE A 44 -2.00 -0.96 -11.22
C ILE A 44 -0.56 -0.65 -10.77
N PRO A 45 -0.08 0.60 -10.87
CA PRO A 45 1.33 0.95 -10.70
C PRO A 45 1.70 1.17 -9.23
N PHE A 46 1.03 0.46 -8.34
CA PHE A 46 1.23 0.40 -6.90
C PHE A 46 0.60 -0.89 -6.39
N GLU A 47 1.05 -1.36 -5.24
CA GLU A 47 0.48 -2.54 -4.61
C GLU A 47 -0.91 -2.19 -4.05
N VAL A 48 -1.92 -2.96 -4.47
CA VAL A 48 -3.28 -2.83 -3.93
C VAL A 48 -3.43 -3.90 -2.87
N CYS A 49 -3.14 -3.55 -1.62
CA CYS A 49 -3.36 -4.43 -0.49
C CYS A 49 -4.28 -3.76 0.54
N SER A 50 -5.33 -4.46 0.96
CA SER A 50 -6.03 -4.13 2.20
C SER A 50 -5.21 -4.74 3.34
N ASP A 51 -4.29 -3.97 3.90
CA ASP A 51 -3.38 -4.35 4.99
C ASP A 51 -2.80 -5.80 4.92
N PRO A 52 -1.59 -5.98 4.36
CA PRO A 52 -0.97 -7.30 4.26
C PRO A 52 -0.76 -7.97 5.64
N PHE A 53 -0.55 -7.16 6.69
CA PHE A 53 -0.26 -7.64 8.03
C PHE A 53 -1.48 -8.30 8.67
N TYR A 54 -2.69 -7.75 8.48
CA TYR A 54 -3.93 -8.36 8.98
C TYR A 54 -4.63 -9.29 7.98
N SER A 55 -3.95 -9.75 6.93
CA SER A 55 -4.49 -10.78 6.03
C SER A 55 -4.90 -12.04 6.79
N GLU A 56 -5.95 -12.74 6.34
CA GLU A 56 -6.44 -13.96 7.01
C GLU A 56 -5.34 -15.02 7.16
N ALA A 57 -4.49 -15.15 6.14
CA ALA A 57 -3.36 -16.07 6.14
C ALA A 57 -2.32 -15.70 7.23
N ASN A 58 -1.96 -14.41 7.34
CA ASN A 58 -1.01 -13.97 8.36
C ASN A 58 -1.62 -14.04 9.77
N MET A 59 -2.89 -13.69 9.93
CA MET A 59 -3.62 -13.84 11.20
C MET A 59 -3.70 -15.30 11.64
N ALA A 60 -3.93 -16.24 10.72
CA ALA A 60 -3.89 -17.67 11.01
C ALA A 60 -2.48 -18.12 11.43
N HIS A 61 -1.43 -17.59 10.81
CA HIS A 61 -0.05 -17.83 11.22
C HIS A 61 0.24 -17.30 12.62
N LEU A 62 -0.07 -16.04 12.90
CA LEU A 62 0.11 -15.40 14.22
C LEU A 62 -0.59 -16.18 15.33
N LYS A 63 -1.85 -16.61 15.11
CA LYS A 63 -2.59 -17.45 16.08
C LYS A 63 -1.87 -18.78 16.37
N ARG A 64 -1.32 -19.44 15.33
CA ARG A 64 -0.53 -20.68 15.52
C ARG A 64 0.75 -20.41 16.30
N SER A 65 1.46 -19.32 16.00
CA SER A 65 2.68 -18.93 16.70
C SER A 65 2.43 -18.61 18.17
N ILE A 66 1.36 -17.87 18.48
CA ILE A 66 0.95 -17.57 19.87
C ILE A 66 0.66 -18.87 20.63
N ALA A 67 -0.15 -19.77 20.06
CA ALA A 67 -0.46 -21.05 20.70
C ALA A 67 0.79 -21.93 20.93
N GLN A 68 1.79 -21.85 20.04
CA GLN A 68 3.07 -22.55 20.24
C GLN A 68 3.90 -21.94 21.38
N LEU A 69 3.92 -20.61 21.48
CA LEU A 69 4.60 -19.89 22.56
C LEU A 69 3.95 -20.18 23.92
N GLU A 70 2.62 -20.11 24.00
CA GLU A 70 1.85 -20.45 25.21
C GLU A 70 2.04 -21.91 25.62
N ALA A 71 2.18 -22.82 24.65
CA ALA A 71 2.51 -24.23 24.89
C ALA A 71 3.99 -24.49 25.23
N GLY A 72 4.80 -23.44 25.43
CA GLY A 72 6.22 -23.55 25.79
C GLY A 72 7.12 -24.07 24.67
N ARG A 73 6.67 -24.07 23.42
CA ARG A 73 7.43 -24.54 22.24
C ARG A 73 8.26 -23.43 21.57
N GLY A 74 8.35 -22.27 22.21
CA GLY A 74 9.19 -21.16 21.77
C GLY A 74 10.66 -21.39 22.06
N LYS A 75 11.53 -20.82 21.23
CA LYS A 75 12.97 -20.73 21.49
C LYS A 75 13.33 -19.28 21.73
N VAL A 76 13.89 -18.98 22.89
CA VAL A 76 14.47 -17.66 23.17
C VAL A 76 15.77 -17.52 22.39
N HIS A 77 15.94 -16.40 21.70
CA HIS A 77 17.19 -16.03 21.05
C HIS A 77 17.49 -14.56 21.36
N GLU A 78 18.77 -14.19 21.31
CA GLU A 78 19.20 -12.79 21.47
C GLU A 78 18.91 -11.97 20.21
N LEU A 79 18.99 -10.65 20.32
CA LEU A 79 18.81 -9.74 19.18
C LEU A 79 19.85 -10.07 18.11
N ILE A 80 19.37 -10.24 16.87
CA ILE A 80 20.25 -10.43 15.71
C ILE A 80 20.52 -9.02 15.17
N GLU A 81 21.76 -8.57 15.27
CA GLU A 81 22.21 -7.31 14.67
C GLU A 81 22.21 -7.45 13.14
N THR A 82 21.73 -6.43 12.44
CA THR A 82 21.86 -6.34 10.98
C THR A 82 23.28 -5.89 10.64
N GLU A 83 23.97 -6.64 9.79
CA GLU A 83 25.21 -6.17 9.18
C GLU A 83 24.87 -4.94 8.30
N ASP A 84 25.48 -3.80 8.64
CA ASP A 84 25.37 -2.52 7.91
C ASP A 84 25.90 -2.61 6.46
#